data_AF-A0A1G6LCY8-F1
#
_entry.id   AF-A0A1G6LCY8-F1
#
_cell.length_a   1.000
_cell.length_b   1.000
_cell.length_c   1.000
_cell.angle_alpha   90.00
_cell.angle_beta   90.00
_cell.angle_gamma   90.00
#
_symmetry.space_group_name_H-M   'P 1'
#
loop_
_entity.id
_entity.type
_entity.pdbx_description
1 polymer ?
#
loop_
_entity_poly.entity_id
_entity_poly.type
_entity_poly.pdbx_seq_one_letter_code
_entity_poly.pdbx_strand_id
1 'polypeptide(L)'
;MYVCICNQVTDHEIHGAAHLGVSTMDELAETLGVGTCCGRCRDCAQQVLCEGVAAVQNMKASTISTIQVVEISTCSTATSRAIMDTRDPAVANDQRTELVA
;
A
#
# COMPACT_ATOMS: atom_id res chain seq x y z
N MET A 1 -15.41 19.08 -2.82
CA MET A 1 -16.47 19.81 -2.08
C MET A 1 -16.17 19.83 -0.58
N TYR A 2 -16.66 20.85 0.16
CA TYR A 2 -16.68 20.76 1.62
C TYR A 2 -17.79 19.82 2.08
N VAL A 3 -17.41 18.81 2.84
CA VAL A 3 -18.32 17.83 3.43
C VAL A 3 -18.69 18.23 4.86
N CYS A 4 -17.72 18.71 5.65
CA CYS A 4 -17.96 19.21 7.00
C CYS A 4 -17.61 20.70 7.09
N ILE A 5 -18.62 21.55 7.23
CA ILE A 5 -18.40 23.01 7.38
C ILE A 5 -17.79 23.36 8.74
N CYS A 6 -18.23 22.69 9.81
CA CYS A 6 -17.76 22.99 11.17
C CYS A 6 -16.25 22.83 11.33
N ASN A 7 -15.69 21.77 10.73
CA ASN A 7 -14.29 21.41 10.85
C ASN A 7 -13.52 21.58 9.51
N GLN A 8 -14.15 22.24 8.53
CA GLN A 8 -13.58 22.56 7.22
C GLN A 8 -13.00 21.34 6.47
N VAL A 9 -13.67 20.19 6.58
CA VAL A 9 -13.23 18.94 5.93
C VAL A 9 -13.82 18.84 4.53
N THR A 10 -12.97 18.54 3.55
CA THR A 10 -13.30 18.34 2.14
C THR A 10 -13.41 16.86 1.79
N ASP A 11 -14.09 16.57 0.68
CA ASP A 11 -14.12 15.24 0.07
C ASP A 11 -12.72 14.70 -0.25
N HIS A 12 -11.83 15.55 -0.78
CA HIS A 12 -10.46 15.18 -1.10
C HIS A 12 -9.70 14.70 0.15
N GLU A 13 -9.88 15.37 1.29
CA GLU A 13 -9.27 14.94 2.56
C GLU A 13 -9.84 13.60 3.04
N ILE A 14 -11.15 13.37 2.86
CA ILE A 14 -11.78 12.08 3.20
C ILE A 14 -11.24 10.95 2.30
N HIS A 15 -11.12 11.18 0.99
CA HIS A 15 -10.50 10.22 0.07
C HIS A 15 -9.01 9.98 0.40
N GLY A 16 -8.28 11.01 0.80
CA GLY A 16 -6.91 10.91 1.28
C GLY A 16 -6.80 10.03 2.54
N ALA A 17 -7.69 10.23 3.52
CA ALA A 17 -7.75 9.38 4.70
C ALA A 17 -8.07 7.92 4.33
N ALA A 18 -8.99 7.68 3.40
CA ALA A 18 -9.30 6.34 2.91
C ALA A 18 -8.08 5.67 2.24
N HIS A 19 -7.31 6.43 1.46
CA HIS A 19 -6.06 5.95 0.86
C HIS A 19 -5.01 5.56 1.92
N LEU A 20 -4.99 6.27 3.05
CA LEU A 20 -4.14 5.96 4.21
C LEU A 20 -4.68 4.81 5.09
N GLY A 21 -5.83 4.24 4.74
CA GLY A 21 -6.39 3.05 5.39
C GLY A 21 -7.54 3.31 6.36
N VAL A 22 -7.99 4.56 6.52
CA VAL A 22 -9.21 4.86 7.28
C VAL A 22 -10.40 4.22 6.60
N SER A 23 -11.21 3.48 7.34
CA SER A 23 -12.33 2.71 6.78
C SER A 23 -13.64 2.87 7.56
N THR A 24 -13.60 3.47 8.74
CA THR A 24 -14.78 3.69 9.59
C THR A 24 -15.01 5.18 9.86
N MET A 25 -16.27 5.53 10.18
CA MET A 25 -16.61 6.90 10.54
C MET A 25 -15.96 7.37 11.84
N ASP A 26 -15.71 6.46 12.78
CA ASP A 26 -15.06 6.78 14.05
C ASP A 26 -13.58 7.13 13.81
N GLU A 27 -12.86 6.31 13.04
CA GLU A 27 -11.49 6.62 12.61
C GLU A 27 -11.43 7.94 11.82
N LEU A 28 -12.41 8.19 10.95
CA LEU A 28 -12.49 9.43 10.17
C LEU A 28 -12.75 10.65 11.06
N ALA A 29 -13.58 10.49 12.10
CA ALA A 29 -13.84 11.52 13.10
C ALA A 29 -12.60 11.80 13.96
N GLU A 30 -11.84 10.78 14.34
CA GLU A 30 -10.57 10.94 15.07
C GLU A 30 -9.50 11.62 14.19
N THR A 31 -9.44 11.26 12.91
CA THR A 31 -8.40 11.73 11.98
C THR A 31 -8.65 13.16 11.50
N LEU A 32 -9.89 13.49 11.12
CA LEU A 32 -10.24 14.76 10.45
C LEU A 32 -11.20 15.63 11.27
N GLY A 33 -11.69 15.13 12.42
CA GLY A 33 -12.75 15.79 13.18
C GLY A 33 -14.11 15.73 12.50
N VAL A 34 -14.31 14.93 11.44
CA VAL A 34 -15.60 14.95 10.71
C VAL A 34 -16.75 14.51 11.65
N GLY A 35 -17.88 15.24 11.63
CA GLY A 35 -19.07 14.86 12.40
C GLY A 35 -18.99 15.07 13.93
N THR A 36 -17.94 15.69 14.46
CA THR A 36 -17.73 15.90 15.91
C THR A 36 -18.36 17.18 16.47
N CYS A 37 -18.84 18.09 15.60
CA CYS A 37 -19.51 19.34 16.01
C CYS A 37 -21.04 19.22 15.92
N CYS A 38 -21.66 19.59 14.79
CA CYS A 38 -23.12 19.58 14.65
C CYS A 38 -23.70 18.25 14.11
N GLY A 39 -22.84 17.33 13.67
CA GLY A 39 -23.22 16.01 13.15
C GLY A 39 -23.92 15.98 11.79
N ARG A 40 -24.35 17.11 11.22
CA ARG A 40 -25.14 17.18 9.97
C ARG A 40 -24.44 16.62 8.73
N CYS A 41 -23.11 16.53 8.75
CA CYS A 41 -22.34 15.99 7.64
C CYS A 41 -22.21 14.46 7.66
N ARG A 42 -22.65 13.76 8.72
CA ARG A 42 -22.33 12.33 8.94
C ARG A 42 -22.74 11.43 7.78
N ASP A 43 -23.96 11.59 7.26
CA ASP A 43 -24.44 10.76 6.15
C ASP A 43 -23.66 11.02 4.85
N CYS A 44 -23.38 12.29 4.54
CA CYS A 44 -22.56 12.69 3.40
C CYS A 44 -21.11 12.18 3.53
N ALA A 45 -20.50 12.36 4.70
CA ALA A 45 -19.15 11.88 4.99
C ALA A 45 -19.05 10.35 4.90
N GLN A 46 -20.06 9.62 5.38
CA GLN A 46 -20.12 8.17 5.27
C GLN A 46 -20.17 7.72 3.80
N GLN A 47 -20.95 8.42 2.96
CA GLN A 47 -21.00 8.12 1.53
C GLN A 47 -19.65 8.34 0.86
N VAL A 48 -19.02 9.50 1.08
CA VAL A 48 -17.69 9.83 0.50
C VAL A 48 -16.62 8.85 1.00
N LEU A 49 -16.66 8.46 2.28
CA LEU A 49 -15.76 7.46 2.83
C LEU A 49 -15.94 6.09 2.14
N CYS A 50 -17.18 5.63 1.97
CA CYS A 50 -17.47 4.38 1.27
C CYS A 50 -16.96 4.40 -0.18
N GLU A 51 -17.15 5.51 -0.88
CA GLU A 51 -16.62 5.70 -2.24
C GLU A 51 -15.09 5.62 -2.26
N GLY A 52 -14.41 6.28 -1.31
CA GLY A 52 -12.96 6.21 -1.16
C GLY A 52 -12.43 4.82 -0.83
N VAL A 53 -13.05 4.13 0.13
CA VAL A 53 -12.66 2.76 0.51
C VAL A 53 -12.84 1.78 -0.64
N ALA A 54 -13.96 1.86 -1.38
CA ALA A 54 -14.19 1.02 -2.55
C ALA A 54 -13.15 1.26 -3.65
N ALA A 55 -12.78 2.52 -3.91
CA ALA A 55 -11.74 2.85 -4.87
C ALA A 55 -10.38 2.25 -4.49
N VAL A 56 -10.00 2.31 -3.20
CA VAL A 56 -8.75 1.71 -2.69
C VAL A 56 -8.76 0.19 -2.78
N GLN A 57 -9.89 -0.46 -2.46
CA GLN A 57 -10.04 -1.91 -2.56
C GLN A 57 -9.91 -2.41 -4.01
N ASN A 58 -10.50 -1.69 -4.96
CA ASN A 58 -10.38 -2.01 -6.38
C ASN A 58 -8.92 -1.93 -6.86
N MET A 59 -8.14 -0.95 -6.38
CA MET A 59 -6.70 -0.87 -6.68
C MET A 59 -5.94 -2.09 -6.14
N LYS A 60 -6.18 -2.47 -4.87
CA LYS A 60 -5.53 -3.64 -4.25
C LYS A 60 -5.83 -4.95 -4.99
N ALA A 61 -7.08 -5.14 -5.40
CA ALA A 61 -7.49 -6.31 -6.19
C ALA A 61 -6.81 -6.34 -7.57
N SER A 62 -6.71 -5.20 -8.26
CA SER A 62 -6.03 -5.12 -9.56
C SER A 62 -4.52 -5.38 -9.47
N THR A 63 -3.84 -4.88 -8.45
CA THR A 63 -2.38 -5.09 -8.31
C THR A 63 -2.02 -6.57 -8.10
N ILE A 64 -2.87 -7.33 -7.39
CA ILE A 64 -2.68 -8.77 -7.20
C ILE A 64 -3.04 -9.56 -8.48
N SER A 65 -4.04 -9.10 -9.25
CA SER A 65 -4.47 -9.76 -10.48
C SER A 65 -3.42 -9.75 -11.61
N THR A 66 -2.44 -8.84 -11.59
CA THR A 66 -1.35 -8.79 -12.60
C THR A 66 -0.18 -9.70 -12.23
N ILE A 67 -0.20 -10.35 -11.06
CA ILE A 67 0.81 -11.35 -10.69
C ILE A 67 0.47 -12.64 -11.44
N GLN A 68 1.09 -12.83 -12.60
CA GLN A 68 1.07 -14.14 -13.27
C GLN A 68 1.94 -15.10 -12.48
N VAL A 69 1.32 -15.93 -11.65
CA VAL A 69 1.96 -17.12 -11.07
C VAL A 69 2.18 -18.08 -12.23
N VAL A 70 3.38 -18.08 -12.81
CA VAL A 70 3.78 -19.12 -13.77
C VAL A 70 4.09 -20.36 -12.96
N GLU A 71 3.31 -21.42 -13.13
CA GLU A 71 3.66 -22.71 -12.54
C GLU A 71 5.01 -23.18 -13.09
N ILE A 72 5.95 -23.45 -12.18
CA ILE A 72 7.26 -24.06 -12.49
C ILE A 72 7.09 -25.57 -12.81
N SER A 73 5.91 -25.99 -13.28
CA SER A 73 5.49 -27.40 -13.28
C SER A 73 6.08 -28.22 -14.43
N THR A 74 6.74 -27.61 -15.42
CA THR A 74 7.42 -28.38 -16.49
C THR A 74 8.71 -27.72 -17.00
N CYS A 75 9.73 -27.59 -16.15
CA CYS A 75 11.09 -27.87 -16.63
C CYS A 75 11.44 -29.29 -16.18
N SER A 76 11.24 -30.22 -17.11
CA SER A 76 11.42 -31.65 -16.96
C SER A 76 12.71 -32.00 -16.22
N THR A 77 12.60 -32.98 -15.32
CA THR A 77 13.66 -33.89 -14.88
C THR A 77 14.52 -34.33 -16.07
N ALA A 78 15.61 -33.61 -16.31
CA ALA A 78 16.72 -34.04 -17.13
C ALA A 78 17.93 -34.20 -16.21
N THR A 79 18.06 -35.43 -15.70
CA THR A 79 19.32 -36.07 -15.33
C THR A 79 20.14 -35.40 -14.23
N SER A 80 20.33 -36.11 -13.13
CA SER A 80 21.39 -35.88 -12.14
C SER A 80 22.75 -35.73 -12.83
N ARG A 81 23.14 -34.48 -13.14
CA ARG A 81 24.52 -34.11 -13.41
C ARG A 81 24.98 -33.30 -12.21
N ALA A 82 25.83 -33.93 -11.43
CA ALA A 82 26.61 -33.38 -10.36
C ALA A 82 26.99 -31.89 -10.60
N ILE A 83 26.42 -30.98 -9.82
CA ILE A 83 27.09 -29.72 -9.48
C ILE A 83 27.87 -30.00 -8.21
N MET A 84 28.96 -30.75 -8.36
CA MET A 84 29.99 -30.78 -7.34
C MET A 84 30.87 -29.56 -7.58
N ASP A 85 30.93 -28.72 -6.55
CA ASP A 85 32.13 -27.98 -6.18
C ASP A 85 32.59 -26.87 -7.14
N THR A 86 31.89 -25.73 -7.12
CA THR A 86 32.59 -24.45 -7.16
C THR A 86 32.17 -23.66 -5.93
N ARG A 87 32.88 -23.91 -4.83
CA ARG A 87 33.01 -22.91 -3.76
C ARG A 87 33.54 -21.64 -4.41
N ASP A 88 32.67 -20.67 -4.70
CA ASP A 88 33.11 -19.34 -5.08
C ASP A 88 34.07 -18.84 -3.99
N PRO A 89 35.34 -18.51 -4.31
CA PRO A 89 36.20 -17.91 -3.32
C PRO A 89 35.53 -16.61 -2.88
N ALA A 90 35.43 -16.42 -1.56
CA ALA A 90 34.97 -15.17 -0.98
C ALA A 90 35.82 -14.03 -1.55
N VAL A 91 35.24 -13.21 -2.43
CA VAL A 91 35.86 -11.97 -2.88
C VAL A 91 35.82 -11.02 -1.68
N ALA A 92 36.94 -10.95 -0.96
CA ALA A 92 37.18 -9.91 0.02
C ALA A 92 37.24 -8.58 -0.73
N ASN A 93 36.23 -7.73 -0.53
CA ASN A 93 36.24 -6.37 -1.03
C ASN A 93 37.15 -5.51 -0.13
N ASP A 94 38.45 -5.56 -0.39
CA ASP A 94 39.45 -4.77 0.32
C ASP A 94 39.69 -3.46 -0.43
N GLN A 95 38.72 -2.55 -0.38
CA GLN A 95 38.91 -1.17 -0.84
C GLN A 95 39.64 -0.37 0.24
N ARG A 96 40.97 -0.54 0.24
CA ARG A 96 41.92 0.35 0.88
C ARG A 96 41.85 1.73 0.20
N THR A 97 41.05 2.64 0.77
CA THR A 97 41.13 4.07 0.45
C THR A 97 42.32 4.67 1.20
N GLU A 98 43.50 4.64 0.58
CA GLU A 98 44.49 5.69 0.77
C GLU A 98 44.02 6.96 0.04
N LEU A 99 44.45 8.12 0.55
CA LEU A 99 44.28 9.49 0.04
C LEU A 99 43.22 10.34 0.75
N VAL A 100 43.58 10.82 1.94
CA VAL A 100 43.42 12.26 2.24
C VAL A 100 44.80 12.76 2.67
N ALA A 101 45.29 13.72 1.89
CA ALA A 101 46.52 14.47 2.07
C ALA A 101 46.39 15.49 3.22
#